data_AF-A0AA94S1H6-F1
#
_entry.id   AF-A0AA94S1H6-F1
#
_cell.length_a   1.000
_cell.length_b   1.000
_cell.length_c   1.000
_cell.angle_alpha   90.00
_cell.angle_beta   90.00
_cell.angle_gamma   90.00
#
_symmetry.space_group_name_H-M   'P 1'
#
loop_
_entity.id
_entity.type
_entity.pdbx_description
1 polymer ?
#
loop_
_entity_poly.entity_id
_entity_poly.type
_entity_poly.pdbx_seq_one_letter_code
_entity_poly.pdbx_strand_id
1 'polypeptide(L)'
;MQTFLIPSLGKDVKSNRGFVFIPEVGDQVLLGFRHGDPARPYVMGSLFNGTTGGGGGQGNNCKSLTSRRGSSLKLDDSVGSVTLHDKGGVSMTFDGAGNATTNAKSSNFVNAGTNNVINVGNGSSVISSRKFNIELQSQVLV
;
A
#
# COMPACT_ATOMS: atom_id res chain seq x y z
N MET A 1 3.66 -26.14 8.08
CA MET A 1 3.63 -25.29 6.88
C MET A 1 4.42 -24.03 7.20
N GLN A 2 5.68 -23.96 6.76
CA GLN A 2 6.57 -22.85 7.08
C GLN A 2 6.63 -21.94 5.84
N THR A 3 5.84 -20.86 5.88
CA THR A 3 5.82 -19.80 4.87
C THR A 3 7.16 -19.07 4.85
N PHE A 4 7.46 -18.36 3.75
CA PHE A 4 8.59 -17.44 3.59
C PHE A 4 8.77 -16.55 4.84
N LEU A 5 9.59 -17.03 5.76
CA LEU A 5 9.98 -16.38 7.01
C LEU A 5 11.42 -16.83 7.24
N ILE A 6 12.33 -15.87 7.32
CA ILE A 6 13.56 -16.07 8.10
C ILE A 6 13.07 -16.50 9.49
N PRO A 7 13.45 -17.67 10.02
CA PRO A 7 12.83 -18.20 11.23
C PRO A 7 13.30 -17.36 12.43
N SER A 8 12.45 -16.44 12.87
CA SER A 8 12.34 -16.12 14.29
C SER A 8 10.96 -16.58 14.74
N LEU A 9 10.83 -17.88 14.99
CA LEU A 9 9.72 -18.43 15.76
C LEU A 9 10.25 -18.78 17.16
N GLY A 10 10.78 -17.77 17.84
CA GLY A 10 10.77 -17.77 19.30
C GLY A 10 9.38 -17.33 19.75
N LYS A 11 8.83 -17.93 20.81
CA LYS A 11 7.59 -17.56 21.50
C LYS A 11 7.50 -16.11 22.02
N ASP A 12 8.45 -15.24 21.62
CA ASP A 12 8.69 -13.87 22.08
C ASP A 12 9.04 -12.94 20.88
N VAL A 13 8.31 -13.01 19.76
CA VAL A 13 8.47 -12.05 18.65
C VAL A 13 7.78 -10.73 19.01
N LYS A 14 8.52 -9.78 19.58
CA LYS A 14 8.00 -8.49 20.04
C LYS A 14 7.60 -7.51 18.92
N SER A 15 8.11 -7.70 17.70
CA SER A 15 7.83 -6.80 16.56
C SER A 15 7.99 -7.52 15.22
N ASN A 16 7.01 -7.37 14.32
CA ASN A 16 7.08 -7.90 12.95
C ASN A 16 8.02 -7.02 12.09
N ARG A 17 9.25 -7.48 11.83
CA ARG A 17 10.19 -6.83 10.90
C ARG A 17 10.49 -7.79 9.75
N GLY A 18 10.22 -7.39 8.52
CA GLY A 18 10.44 -8.20 7.31
C GLY A 18 9.31 -8.05 6.29
N PHE A 19 9.42 -8.76 5.17
CA PHE A 19 8.38 -8.84 4.15
C PHE A 19 7.57 -10.13 4.37
N VAL A 20 6.30 -9.99 4.77
CA VAL A 20 5.40 -11.14 4.99
C VAL A 20 4.31 -11.10 3.94
N PHE A 21 4.40 -12.02 2.98
CA PHE A 21 3.38 -12.23 1.96
C PHE A 21 3.02 -13.71 1.96
N ILE A 22 1.87 -14.04 2.55
CA ILE A 22 1.39 -15.41 2.68
C ILE A 22 0.53 -15.71 1.45
N PRO A 23 0.90 -16.70 0.62
CA PRO A 23 0.08 -17.12 -0.51
C PRO A 23 -1.32 -17.54 -0.07
N GLU A 24 -2.31 -17.37 -0.94
CA GLU A 24 -3.67 -17.77 -0.66
C GLU A 24 -3.95 -19.23 -1.07
N VAL A 25 -5.07 -19.77 -0.59
CA VAL A 25 -5.52 -21.12 -0.99
C VAL A 25 -5.82 -21.10 -2.49
N GLY A 26 -5.13 -21.94 -3.25
CA GLY A 26 -5.25 -22.03 -4.71
C GLY A 26 -4.10 -21.36 -5.47
N ASP A 27 -3.24 -20.60 -4.79
CA ASP A 27 -2.02 -20.07 -5.42
C ASP A 27 -1.03 -21.20 -5.70
N GLN A 28 -0.36 -21.10 -6.85
CA GLN A 28 0.81 -21.93 -7.10
C GLN A 28 1.99 -21.34 -6.35
N VAL A 29 2.71 -22.18 -5.62
CA VAL A 29 3.85 -21.75 -4.80
C VAL A 29 5.11 -22.48 -5.20
N LEU A 30 6.24 -21.77 -5.13
CA LEU A 30 7.55 -22.36 -5.27
C LEU A 30 8.00 -22.91 -3.92
N LEU A 31 8.33 -24.20 -3.87
CA LEU A 31 8.84 -24.86 -2.67
C LEU A 31 10.36 -24.99 -2.74
N GLY A 32 11.01 -24.61 -1.64
CA GLY A 32 12.40 -24.96 -1.35
C GLY A 32 12.45 -26.05 -0.29
N PHE A 33 13.55 -26.78 -0.22
CA PHE A 33 13.74 -27.85 0.75
C PHE A 33 14.98 -27.57 1.58
N ARG A 34 14.84 -27.56 2.91
CA ARG A 34 15.95 -27.21 3.80
C ARG A 34 17.04 -28.28 3.69
N HIS A 35 18.24 -27.89 3.28
CA HIS A 35 19.35 -28.80 2.95
C HIS A 35 18.99 -29.85 1.89
N GLY A 36 18.04 -29.56 1.00
CA GLY A 36 17.58 -30.50 -0.01
C GLY A 36 16.74 -31.67 0.54
N ASP A 37 16.36 -31.64 1.82
CA ASP A 37 15.55 -32.68 2.45
C ASP A 37 14.05 -32.52 2.11
N PRO A 38 13.44 -33.45 1.34
CA PRO A 38 12.03 -33.39 0.97
C PRO A 38 11.07 -33.35 2.16
N ALA A 39 11.47 -33.87 3.33
CA ALA A 39 10.66 -33.85 4.55
C ALA A 39 10.61 -32.47 5.21
N ARG A 40 11.36 -31.48 4.70
CA ARG A 40 11.48 -30.13 5.28
C ARG A 40 11.25 -29.03 4.23
N PRO A 41 10.05 -28.97 3.63
CA PRO A 41 9.72 -27.94 2.65
C PRO A 41 9.50 -26.57 3.32
N TYR A 42 9.83 -25.50 2.59
CA TYR A 42 9.47 -24.12 2.90
C TYR A 42 9.04 -23.38 1.63
N VAL A 43 8.17 -22.38 1.77
CA VAL A 43 7.68 -21.60 0.62
C VAL A 43 8.69 -20.50 0.27
N MET A 44 9.14 -20.47 -0.98
CA MET A 44 10.05 -19.43 -1.51
C MET A 44 9.31 -18.23 -2.11
N GLY A 45 8.07 -18.42 -2.55
CA GLY A 45 7.21 -17.37 -3.10
C GLY A 45 5.99 -17.94 -3.81
N SER A 46 5.04 -17.06 -4.16
CA SER A 46 3.91 -17.39 -5.03
C SER A 46 4.27 -17.13 -6.49
N LEU A 47 3.80 -18.00 -7.38
CA LEU A 47 3.93 -17.86 -8.82
C LEU A 47 2.60 -17.37 -9.40
N PHE A 48 2.67 -16.50 -10.41
CA PHE A 48 1.50 -16.17 -11.22
C PHE A 48 1.02 -17.43 -11.94
N ASN A 49 -0.28 -17.73 -11.85
CA ASN A 49 -0.93 -18.76 -12.65
C ASN A 49 -1.82 -18.09 -13.73
N GLY A 50 -2.33 -18.87 -14.68
CA GLY A 50 -3.12 -18.36 -15.83
C GLY A 50 -4.38 -17.55 -15.49
N THR A 51 -4.78 -17.48 -14.21
CA THR A 51 -5.90 -16.66 -13.71
C THR A 51 -5.48 -15.49 -12.80
N THR A 52 -4.22 -15.45 -12.36
CA THR A 52 -3.65 -14.39 -11.50
C THR A 52 -2.54 -13.57 -12.18
N GLY A 53 -2.16 -13.94 -13.41
CA GLY A 53 -1.11 -13.28 -14.19
C GLY A 53 -1.61 -12.12 -15.04
N GLY A 54 -1.56 -10.90 -14.49
CA GLY A 54 -1.66 -9.64 -15.26
C GLY A 54 -0.49 -8.67 -15.03
N GLY A 55 0.45 -9.02 -14.15
CA GLY A 55 1.57 -8.15 -13.76
C GLY A 55 2.46 -7.77 -14.95
N GLY A 56 3.08 -6.59 -14.88
CA GLY A 56 3.96 -6.07 -15.92
C GLY A 56 3.25 -5.19 -16.96
N GLY A 57 1.99 -5.45 -17.31
CA GLY A 57 1.34 -4.72 -18.41
C GLY A 57 2.06 -4.92 -19.76
N GLN A 58 1.64 -4.17 -20.79
CA GLN A 58 2.28 -4.27 -22.11
C GLN A 58 3.71 -3.71 -22.05
N GLY A 59 4.69 -4.51 -22.45
CA GLY A 59 6.10 -4.08 -22.43
C GLY A 59 6.69 -3.94 -21.02
N ASN A 60 6.11 -4.58 -20.01
CA ASN A 60 6.58 -4.51 -18.62
C ASN A 60 6.57 -3.08 -18.03
N ASN A 61 5.66 -2.23 -18.50
CA ASN A 61 5.53 -0.83 -18.08
C ASN A 61 4.75 -0.64 -16.76
N CYS A 62 4.08 -1.67 -16.24
CA CYS A 62 3.24 -1.57 -15.06
C CYS A 62 3.71 -2.53 -13.96
N LYS A 63 4.28 -1.97 -12.89
CA LYS A 63 4.74 -2.72 -11.73
C LYS A 63 3.76 -2.50 -10.58
N SER A 64 3.33 -3.55 -9.89
CA SER A 64 2.39 -3.38 -8.79
C SER A 64 2.51 -4.43 -7.69
N LEU A 65 2.10 -4.04 -6.48
CA LEU A 65 1.78 -4.93 -5.38
C LEU A 65 0.26 -4.90 -5.20
N THR A 66 -0.41 -5.99 -5.54
CA THR A 66 -1.87 -6.07 -5.53
C THR A 66 -2.34 -7.21 -4.63
N SER A 67 -3.22 -6.90 -3.68
CA SER A 67 -3.89 -7.90 -2.84
C SER A 67 -5.06 -8.56 -3.59
N ARG A 68 -5.47 -9.79 -3.22
CA ARG A 68 -6.62 -10.45 -3.85
C ARG A 68 -7.88 -9.59 -3.87
N ARG A 69 -8.12 -8.83 -2.79
CA ARG A 69 -9.34 -8.00 -2.68
C ARG A 69 -9.28 -6.71 -3.51
N GLY A 70 -8.19 -6.46 -4.25
CA GLY A 70 -8.10 -5.38 -5.24
C GLY A 70 -7.50 -4.07 -4.73
N SER A 71 -6.94 -4.04 -3.52
CA SER A 71 -6.12 -2.90 -3.09
C SER A 71 -4.70 -3.03 -3.65
N SER A 72 -4.13 -1.95 -4.17
CA SER A 72 -2.81 -2.00 -4.80
C SER A 72 -1.97 -0.73 -4.63
N LEU A 73 -0.65 -0.94 -4.68
CA LEU A 73 0.35 0.08 -5.00
C LEU A 73 0.83 -0.20 -6.43
N LYS A 74 0.68 0.76 -7.34
CA LYS A 74 1.02 0.65 -8.76
C LYS A 74 2.01 1.73 -9.16
N LEU A 75 3.00 1.35 -9.96
CA LEU A 75 3.92 2.21 -10.69
C LEU A 75 3.69 2.00 -12.20
N ASP A 76 3.51 3.09 -12.93
CA ASP A 76 3.31 3.07 -14.37
C ASP A 76 4.45 3.81 -15.07
N ASP A 77 5.41 3.04 -15.59
CA ASP A 77 6.62 3.53 -16.25
C ASP A 77 6.33 4.16 -17.62
N SER A 78 5.12 3.98 -18.19
CA SER A 78 4.75 4.62 -19.45
C SER A 78 4.53 6.13 -19.32
N VAL A 79 4.09 6.57 -18.15
CA VAL A 79 3.79 7.98 -17.83
C VAL A 79 4.56 8.48 -16.61
N GLY A 80 5.28 7.60 -15.90
CA GLY A 80 6.02 7.92 -14.68
C GLY A 80 5.11 8.12 -13.45
N SER A 81 3.92 7.52 -13.43
CA SER A 81 2.94 7.72 -12.36
C SER A 81 3.05 6.70 -11.24
N VAL A 82 2.59 7.07 -10.04
CA VAL A 82 2.49 6.20 -8.87
C VAL A 82 1.10 6.33 -8.27
N THR A 83 0.43 5.21 -8.00
CA THR A 83 -0.91 5.20 -7.41
C THR A 83 -1.01 4.18 -6.27
N LEU A 84 -1.54 4.61 -5.13
CA LEU A 84 -2.01 3.75 -4.05
C LEU A 84 -3.54 3.79 -4.05
N HIS A 85 -4.22 2.65 -4.14
CA HIS A 85 -5.68 2.63 -4.10
C HIS A 85 -6.24 1.42 -3.34
N ASP A 86 -7.44 1.61 -2.80
CA ASP A 86 -8.28 0.51 -2.34
C ASP A 86 -9.14 -0.04 -3.50
N LYS A 87 -9.92 -1.08 -3.23
CA LYS A 87 -10.79 -1.68 -4.24
C LYS A 87 -11.97 -0.79 -4.70
N GLY A 88 -12.24 0.33 -4.02
CA GLY A 88 -13.60 0.83 -3.83
C GLY A 88 -13.81 2.34 -4.01
N GLY A 89 -12.75 3.11 -4.21
CA GLY A 89 -12.81 4.54 -4.56
C GLY A 89 -11.94 5.46 -3.71
N VAL A 90 -11.01 4.92 -2.91
CA VAL A 90 -9.96 5.69 -2.24
C VAL A 90 -8.69 5.60 -3.06
N SER A 91 -8.05 6.75 -3.30
CA SER A 91 -6.76 6.77 -4.00
C SER A 91 -5.84 7.90 -3.53
N MET A 92 -4.54 7.64 -3.64
CA MET A 92 -3.49 8.65 -3.64
C MET A 92 -2.71 8.47 -4.95
N THR A 93 -2.69 9.50 -5.78
CA THR A 93 -2.11 9.44 -7.13
C THR A 93 -1.10 10.55 -7.32
N PHE A 94 0.07 10.19 -7.80
CA PHE A 94 1.10 11.07 -8.35
C PHE A 94 1.15 10.80 -9.85
N ASP A 95 0.83 11.79 -10.67
CA ASP A 95 0.52 11.55 -12.09
C ASP A 95 1.73 11.48 -13.03
N GLY A 96 2.93 11.79 -12.54
CA GLY A 96 4.15 11.88 -13.34
C GLY A 96 4.36 13.23 -14.04
N ALA A 97 3.34 14.08 -14.11
CA ALA A 97 3.41 15.46 -14.62
C ALA A 97 3.65 16.49 -13.49
N GLY A 98 3.75 16.03 -12.24
CA GLY A 98 4.02 16.85 -11.07
C GLY A 98 2.78 17.13 -10.21
N ASN A 99 1.63 16.53 -10.52
CA ASN A 99 0.42 16.68 -9.71
C ASN A 99 0.25 15.53 -8.73
N ALA A 100 -0.34 15.85 -7.57
CA ALA A 100 -0.70 14.88 -6.54
C ALA A 100 -2.17 15.06 -6.16
N THR A 101 -2.91 13.95 -6.07
CA THR A 101 -4.34 13.93 -5.74
C THR A 101 -4.62 12.87 -4.69
N THR A 102 -5.37 13.24 -3.64
CA THR A 102 -5.91 12.29 -2.65
C THR A 102 -7.44 12.32 -2.70
N ASN A 103 -8.04 11.17 -3.01
CA ASN A 103 -9.49 11.00 -3.06
C ASN A 103 -9.94 10.05 -1.97
N ALA A 104 -11.03 10.40 -1.30
CA ALA A 104 -11.74 9.53 -0.38
C ALA A 104 -13.22 9.49 -0.75
N LYS A 105 -13.83 8.31 -0.71
CA LYS A 105 -15.23 8.12 -1.11
C LYS A 105 -16.24 8.65 -0.09
N SER A 106 -15.92 8.62 1.20
CA SER A 106 -16.86 8.95 2.28
C SER A 106 -16.35 10.06 3.19
N SER A 107 -15.17 9.87 3.78
CA SER A 107 -14.56 10.83 4.71
C SER A 107 -13.05 10.83 4.56
N ASN A 108 -12.43 11.99 4.76
CA ASN A 108 -10.99 12.18 4.82
C ASN A 108 -10.63 12.93 6.10
N PHE A 109 -9.62 12.46 6.84
CA PHE A 109 -9.15 13.07 8.07
C PHE A 109 -7.65 13.37 7.95
N VAL A 110 -7.25 14.60 8.26
CA VAL A 110 -5.85 15.02 8.28
C VAL A 110 -5.56 15.56 9.69
N ASN A 111 -4.77 14.81 10.46
CA ASN A 111 -4.45 15.11 11.85
C ASN A 111 -2.95 15.36 11.99
N ALA A 112 -2.56 16.39 12.74
CA ALA A 112 -1.17 16.66 13.10
C ALA A 112 -1.04 16.77 14.62
N GLY A 113 0.04 16.21 15.19
CA GLY A 113 0.26 16.23 16.65
C GLY A 113 0.71 17.58 17.20
N THR A 114 1.17 18.49 16.35
CA THR A 114 1.59 19.85 16.74
C THR A 114 1.04 20.87 15.75
N ASN A 115 1.66 21.01 14.58
CA ASN A 115 1.26 22.00 13.59
C ASN A 115 0.87 21.31 12.27
N ASN A 116 -0.20 21.79 11.65
CA ASN A 116 -0.54 21.49 10.26
C ASN A 116 -0.49 22.81 9.47
N VAL A 117 0.51 22.99 8.61
CA VAL A 117 0.72 24.22 7.84
C VAL A 117 0.45 23.93 6.36
N ILE A 118 -0.45 24.69 5.75
CA ILE A 118 -0.79 24.57 4.32
C ILE A 118 -0.40 25.88 3.63
N ASN A 119 0.66 25.84 2.84
CA ASN A 119 1.16 26.99 2.08
C ASN A 119 0.78 26.84 0.60
N VAL A 120 0.16 27.87 0.04
CA VAL A 120 -0.06 27.99 -1.41
C VAL A 120 0.81 29.13 -1.91
N GLY A 121 1.53 28.92 -3.02
CA GLY A 121 2.37 29.95 -3.65
C GLY A 121 1.52 31.02 -4.34
N ASN A 122 1.80 31.30 -5.61
CA ASN A 122 1.11 32.37 -6.35
C ASN A 122 -0.38 32.09 -6.64
N GLY A 123 -0.87 30.89 -6.35
CA GLY A 123 -2.25 30.46 -6.61
C GLY A 123 -3.22 30.76 -5.47
N SER A 124 -4.37 30.08 -5.50
CA SER A 124 -5.40 30.17 -4.46
C SER A 124 -5.59 28.85 -3.73
N SER A 125 -5.98 28.94 -2.45
CA SER A 125 -6.55 27.81 -1.72
C SER A 125 -8.08 27.89 -1.82
N VAL A 126 -8.72 26.78 -2.18
CA VAL A 126 -10.18 26.70 -2.35
C VAL A 126 -10.73 25.61 -1.45
N ILE A 127 -11.68 25.97 -0.59
CA ILE A 127 -12.45 25.03 0.24
C ILE A 127 -13.91 25.17 -0.16
N SER A 128 -14.43 24.14 -0.85
CA SER A 128 -15.83 24.09 -1.29
C SER A 128 -16.60 23.10 -0.43
N SER A 129 -17.52 23.59 0.38
CA SER A 129 -18.33 22.76 1.27
C SER A 129 -19.74 23.32 1.44
N ARG A 130 -20.71 22.45 1.73
CA ARG A 130 -22.08 22.89 2.10
C ARG A 130 -22.12 23.49 3.51
N LYS A 131 -21.22 23.04 4.39
CA LYS A 131 -21.08 23.49 5.78
C LYS A 131 -19.60 23.47 6.14
N PHE A 132 -19.16 24.51 6.83
CA PHE A 132 -17.79 24.65 7.32
C PHE A 132 -17.79 25.01 8.80
N ASN A 133 -17.03 24.27 9.60
CA ASN A 133 -16.92 24.45 11.05
C ASN A 133 -15.44 24.67 11.42
N ILE A 134 -15.18 25.64 12.30
CA ILE A 134 -13.88 25.87 12.93
C ILE A 134 -14.08 25.79 14.44
N GLU A 135 -13.29 24.96 15.11
CA GLU A 135 -13.26 24.83 16.57
C GLU A 135 -11.83 25.13 17.05
N LEU A 136 -11.71 26.04 18.02
CA LEU A 136 -10.44 26.45 18.61
C LEU A 136 -10.47 26.17 20.12
N GLN A 137 -9.46 25.50 20.65
CA GLN A 137 -9.28 25.35 22.10
C GLN A 137 -8.25 26.38 22.57
N SER A 138 -8.66 27.36 23.37
CA SER A 138 -7.72 28.25 24.05
C SER A 138 -7.17 27.57 25.32
N GLN A 139 -5.89 27.78 25.60
CA GLN A 139 -5.40 27.74 26.98
C GLN A 139 -5.35 29.18 27.47
N VAL A 140 -6.17 29.53 28.46
CA VAL A 140 -5.99 30.78 29.21
C VAL A 140 -4.80 30.54 30.16
N LEU A 141 -3.68 31.23 29.93
CA LEU A 141 -2.64 31.34 30.94
C LEU A 141 -3.13 32.38 31.97
N VAL A 142 -3.34 31.95 33.21
CA VAL A 142 -3.50 32.85 34.37
C VAL A 142 -2.12 33.15 34.94
#